data_AF-A0A147K339-F1
#
_entry.id   AF-A0A147K339-F1
#
_cell.length_a   1.000
_cell.length_b   1.000
_cell.length_c   1.000
_cell.angle_alpha   90.00
_cell.angle_beta   90.00
_cell.angle_gamma   90.00
#
_symmetry.space_group_name_H-M   'P 1'
#
loop_
_entity.id
_entity.type
_entity.pdbx_description
1 polymer ?
#
loop_
_entity_poly.entity_id
_entity_poly.type
_entity_poly.pdbx_seq_one_letter_code
_entity_poly.pdbx_strand_id
1 'polypeptide(L)'
;MKMAIVGFTSCSGCQVQFLNLEDDFFDLLKKFEIVYFPTAKEENLKTKFDVALVEGSISTQEEIEKLRWIREASVKLGALGTCACSGGVQGINNFFSLEEARLRVYGGIKLDYESVEVKPIHEYVNVDFYIPGCPFDRAFLVENLKNLLMGKRPLEIDYNVCSNCKLRENKCFLDSNIACMGPVTMGGCGAICPSVNRPCEGCWGPSKEAKESDTIRTHVEKLRSMGLDDEEISLRFRKYAAASEEYKEVAGGIKEKSSELNKNDKLRR
;
A
#
# COMPACT_ATOMS: atom_id res chain seq x y z
N MET A 1 -11.68 -5.79 23.94
CA MET A 1 -10.57 -4.86 23.61
C MET A 1 -11.13 -3.65 22.91
N LYS A 2 -10.70 -2.43 23.23
CA LYS A 2 -11.11 -1.20 22.56
C LYS A 2 -10.39 -1.06 21.23
N MET A 3 -11.15 -0.87 20.15
CA MET A 3 -10.65 -0.74 18.79
C MET A 3 -10.95 0.64 18.20
N ALA A 4 -9.97 1.19 17.49
CA ALA A 4 -10.15 2.34 16.62
C ALA A 4 -9.91 1.96 15.16
N ILE A 5 -10.69 2.53 14.25
CA ILE A 5 -10.50 2.44 12.80
C ILE A 5 -10.49 3.86 12.26
N VAL A 6 -9.39 4.25 11.62
CA VAL A 6 -9.18 5.64 11.18
C VAL A 6 -8.75 5.69 9.73
N GLY A 7 -9.40 6.55 8.95
CA GLY A 7 -9.02 6.86 7.58
C GLY A 7 -8.25 8.17 7.45
N PHE A 8 -7.28 8.15 6.55
CA PHE A 8 -6.53 9.29 5.99
C PHE A 8 -6.74 9.36 4.47
N THR A 9 -5.79 9.93 3.74
CA THR A 9 -5.80 10.04 2.28
C THR A 9 -5.90 8.64 1.64
N SER A 10 -7.11 8.29 1.20
CA SER A 10 -7.47 6.94 0.74
C SER A 10 -8.76 6.97 -0.09
N CYS A 11 -9.19 5.80 -0.59
CA CYS A 11 -10.50 5.62 -1.24
C CYS A 11 -11.57 5.06 -0.29
N SER A 12 -11.28 4.91 1.01
CA SER A 12 -12.11 4.21 2.01
C SER A 12 -12.40 2.73 1.69
N GLY A 13 -11.75 2.15 0.68
CA GLY A 13 -11.97 0.76 0.28
C GLY A 13 -11.64 -0.25 1.38
N CYS A 14 -10.66 0.04 2.25
CA CYS A 14 -10.32 -0.86 3.35
C CYS A 14 -11.37 -0.79 4.46
N GLN A 15 -11.86 0.39 4.81
CA GLN A 15 -12.96 0.55 5.75
C GLN A 15 -14.26 -0.10 5.26
N VAL A 16 -14.58 0.01 3.96
CA VAL A 16 -15.73 -0.70 3.38
C VAL A 16 -15.51 -2.22 3.43
N GLN A 17 -14.31 -2.71 3.12
CA GLN A 17 -13.98 -4.13 3.24
C GLN A 17 -14.09 -4.63 4.70
N PHE A 18 -13.72 -3.79 5.68
CA PHE A 18 -13.87 -4.09 7.10
C PHE A 18 -15.35 -4.22 7.52
N LEU A 19 -16.22 -3.35 7.00
CA LEU A 19 -17.66 -3.46 7.23
C LEU A 19 -18.26 -4.68 6.50
N ASN A 20 -17.65 -5.10 5.39
CA ASN A 20 -18.01 -6.29 4.62
C ASN A 20 -17.32 -7.58 5.12
N LEU A 21 -17.00 -7.67 6.42
CA LEU A 21 -16.55 -8.92 7.04
C LEU A 21 -17.68 -9.96 7.21
N GLU A 22 -18.91 -9.65 6.77
CA GLU A 22 -20.05 -10.57 6.78
C GLU A 22 -20.28 -11.16 8.18
N ASP A 23 -20.38 -12.48 8.33
CA ASP A 23 -20.65 -13.13 9.61
C ASP A 23 -19.52 -12.89 10.64
N ASP A 24 -18.26 -12.80 10.18
CA ASP A 24 -17.11 -12.52 11.04
C ASP A 24 -17.21 -11.12 11.69
N PHE A 25 -17.93 -10.17 11.08
CA PHE A 25 -18.12 -8.83 11.63
C PHE A 25 -18.83 -8.87 12.98
N PHE A 26 -19.92 -9.63 13.08
CA PHE A 26 -20.71 -9.73 14.31
C PHE A 26 -19.93 -10.46 15.41
N ASP A 27 -19.13 -11.46 15.05
CA ASP A 27 -18.26 -12.14 16.01
C ASP A 27 -17.11 -11.25 16.49
N LEU A 28 -16.58 -10.39 15.62
CA LEU A 28 -15.59 -9.38 15.96
C LEU A 28 -16.16 -8.38 16.99
N LEU A 29 -17.39 -7.91 16.81
CA LEU A 29 -18.04 -6.99 17.74
C LEU A 29 -18.25 -7.57 19.15
N LYS A 30 -18.30 -8.90 19.30
CA LYS A 30 -18.35 -9.56 20.62
C LYS A 30 -16.99 -9.52 21.35
N LYS A 31 -15.90 -9.26 20.65
CA LYS A 31 -14.51 -9.29 21.18
C LYS A 31 -13.87 -7.91 21.20
N PHE A 32 -14.21 -7.08 20.22
CA PHE A 32 -13.73 -5.72 20.05
C PHE A 32 -14.87 -4.71 20.21
N GLU A 33 -14.68 -3.78 21.14
CA GLU A 33 -15.52 -2.61 21.29
C GLU A 33 -14.98 -1.51 20.36
N ILE A 34 -15.69 -1.22 19.28
CA ILE A 34 -15.29 -0.15 18.35
C ILE A 34 -15.68 1.21 18.95
N VAL A 35 -14.70 1.90 19.54
CA VAL A 35 -14.89 3.17 20.26
C VAL A 35 -14.62 4.41 19.41
N TYR A 36 -13.91 4.24 18.30
CA TYR A 36 -13.58 5.33 17.37
C TYR A 36 -13.60 4.81 15.94
N PHE A 37 -14.61 5.18 15.15
CA PHE A 37 -14.73 4.84 13.74
C PHE A 37 -15.61 5.88 13.02
N PRO A 38 -15.05 7.06 12.67
CA PRO A 38 -15.85 8.20 12.18
C PRO A 38 -16.72 7.90 10.96
N THR A 39 -16.32 6.95 10.13
CA THR A 39 -17.06 6.53 8.94
C THR A 39 -18.35 5.75 9.26
N ALA A 40 -18.39 5.04 10.38
CA ALA A 40 -19.51 4.16 10.74
C ALA A 40 -20.19 4.52 12.08
N LYS A 41 -19.69 5.52 12.81
CA LYS A 41 -20.20 5.94 14.12
C LYS A 41 -20.32 7.45 14.19
N GLU A 42 -21.44 7.91 14.77
CA GLU A 42 -21.64 9.31 15.14
C GLU A 42 -20.77 9.67 16.37
N GLU A 43 -20.91 8.90 17.45
CA GLU A 43 -20.12 9.06 18.66
C GLU A 43 -18.72 8.43 18.52
N ASN A 44 -17.68 9.24 18.66
CA ASN A 44 -16.28 8.84 18.53
C ASN A 44 -15.49 9.25 19.76
N LEU A 45 -15.14 8.27 20.60
CA LEU A 45 -14.49 8.51 21.88
C LEU A 45 -12.98 8.65 21.71
N LYS A 46 -12.45 9.83 22.05
CA LYS A 46 -11.00 10.07 22.16
C LYS A 46 -10.46 9.47 23.46
N THR A 47 -10.19 8.17 23.45
CA THR A 47 -9.69 7.40 24.59
C THR A 47 -8.46 6.57 24.20
N LYS A 48 -7.95 5.74 25.11
CA LYS A 48 -6.90 4.77 24.78
C LYS A 48 -7.48 3.60 24.00
N PHE A 49 -6.76 3.15 22.98
CA PHE A 49 -7.12 2.02 22.12
C PHE A 49 -6.20 0.84 22.39
N ASP A 50 -6.76 -0.36 22.52
CA ASP A 50 -5.94 -1.58 22.57
C ASP A 50 -5.36 -1.88 21.18
N VAL A 51 -6.16 -1.66 20.14
CA VAL A 51 -5.78 -1.80 18.73
C VAL A 51 -6.33 -0.63 17.92
N ALA A 52 -5.50 0.02 17.12
CA ALA A 52 -5.93 0.96 16.09
C ALA A 52 -5.56 0.41 14.71
N LEU A 53 -6.52 0.40 13.79
CA LEU A 53 -6.31 0.12 12.37
C LEU A 53 -6.34 1.44 11.59
N VAL A 54 -5.28 1.71 10.85
CA VAL A 54 -5.11 2.98 10.14
C VAL A 54 -5.11 2.72 8.64
N GLU A 55 -6.14 3.21 7.94
CA GLU A 55 -6.23 3.24 6.48
C GLU A 55 -5.69 4.55 5.92
N GLY A 56 -4.97 4.47 4.79
CA GLY A 56 -4.58 5.62 4.00
C GLY A 56 -3.12 6.03 4.17
N SER A 57 -2.58 6.65 3.13
CA SER A 57 -1.31 7.35 3.18
C SER A 57 -1.49 8.72 3.83
N ILE A 58 -0.39 9.37 4.20
CA ILE A 58 -0.40 10.73 4.75
C ILE A 58 0.01 11.71 3.66
N SER A 59 -0.77 12.77 3.48
CA SER A 59 -0.55 13.80 2.46
C SER A 59 -0.73 15.24 2.97
N THR A 60 -1.10 15.45 4.24
CA THR A 60 -1.18 16.80 4.84
C THR A 60 -0.55 16.87 6.23
N GLN A 61 -0.22 18.09 6.67
CA GLN A 61 0.33 18.34 8.01
C GLN A 61 -0.66 17.98 9.13
N GLU A 62 -1.96 18.24 8.94
CA GLU A 62 -3.01 17.88 9.91
C GLU A 62 -3.11 16.36 10.09
N GLU A 63 -2.97 15.59 9.00
CA GLU A 63 -2.97 14.13 9.05
C GLU A 63 -1.78 13.59 9.85
N ILE A 64 -0.60 14.21 9.75
CA ILE A 64 0.58 13.84 10.56
C ILE A 64 0.28 14.00 12.06
N GLU A 65 -0.29 15.14 12.45
CA GLU A 65 -0.62 15.42 13.85
C GLU A 65 -1.66 14.44 14.40
N LYS A 66 -2.71 14.18 13.61
CA LYS A 66 -3.74 13.20 13.95
C LYS A 66 -3.16 11.78 14.04
N LEU A 67 -2.27 11.38 13.14
CA LEU A 67 -1.60 10.07 13.17
C LEU A 67 -0.75 9.91 14.44
N ARG A 68 0.01 10.94 14.83
CA ARG A 68 0.78 10.93 16.08
C ARG A 68 -0.11 10.77 17.30
N TRP A 69 -1.22 11.50 17.37
CA TRP A 69 -2.21 11.32 18.43
C TRP A 69 -2.77 9.89 18.48
N ILE A 70 -3.14 9.31 17.33
CA ILE A 70 -3.63 7.92 17.26
C ILE A 70 -2.56 6.96 17.76
N ARG A 71 -1.31 7.13 17.35
CA ARG A 71 -0.19 6.30 17.81
C ARG A 71 -0.03 6.38 19.33
N GLU A 72 -0.02 7.58 19.91
CA GLU A 72 0.10 7.79 21.36
C GLU A 72 -1.07 7.16 22.14
N ALA A 73 -2.27 7.22 21.57
CA ALA A 73 -3.46 6.63 22.16
C ALA A 73 -3.51 5.10 22.03
N SER A 74 -2.70 4.49 21.17
CA SER A 74 -2.81 3.06 20.80
C SER A 74 -1.74 2.21 21.45
N VAL A 75 -2.14 1.09 22.05
CA VAL A 75 -1.22 0.02 22.48
C VAL A 75 -0.64 -0.67 21.25
N LYS A 76 -1.50 -1.08 20.30
CA LYS A 76 -1.10 -1.63 19.00
C LYS A 76 -1.67 -0.80 17.85
N LEU A 77 -0.83 -0.42 16.89
CA LEU A 77 -1.23 0.28 15.67
C LEU A 77 -0.89 -0.57 14.45
N GLY A 78 -1.90 -0.91 13.66
CA GLY A 78 -1.77 -1.65 12.41
C GLY A 78 -1.97 -0.76 11.19
N ALA A 79 -1.09 -0.86 10.20
CA ALA A 79 -1.31 -0.29 8.88
C ALA A 79 -2.33 -1.14 8.10
N LEU A 80 -3.47 -0.56 7.75
CA LEU A 80 -4.57 -1.22 7.06
C LEU A 80 -4.60 -0.81 5.59
N GLY A 81 -4.20 -1.75 4.74
CA GLY A 81 -4.21 -1.64 3.28
C GLY A 81 -2.97 -0.98 2.71
N THR A 82 -2.78 -1.16 1.40
CA THR A 82 -1.58 -0.75 0.66
C THR A 82 -1.27 0.73 0.75
N CYS A 83 -2.27 1.60 0.88
CA CYS A 83 -2.04 3.04 1.05
C CYS A 83 -1.27 3.33 2.34
N ALA A 84 -1.67 2.70 3.46
CA ALA A 84 -1.01 2.86 4.74
C ALA A 84 0.35 2.14 4.78
N CYS A 85 0.44 0.97 4.13
CA CYS A 85 1.65 0.14 4.13
C CYS A 85 2.77 0.72 3.25
N SER A 86 2.45 1.18 2.03
CA SER A 86 3.43 1.53 0.99
C SER A 86 3.12 2.80 0.19
N GLY A 87 2.15 3.61 0.66
CA GLY A 87 1.77 4.89 0.04
C GLY A 87 0.70 4.80 -1.05
N GLY A 88 0.42 3.59 -1.56
CA GLY A 88 -0.71 3.35 -2.46
C GLY A 88 -0.63 4.10 -3.80
N VAL A 89 -1.80 4.25 -4.43
CA VAL A 89 -1.98 5.03 -5.68
C VAL A 89 -1.67 6.51 -5.47
N GLN A 90 -1.89 7.00 -4.25
CA GLN A 90 -1.68 8.40 -3.86
C GLN A 90 -0.22 8.82 -4.02
N GLY A 91 0.71 7.88 -3.81
CA GLY A 91 2.15 8.11 -4.00
C GLY A 91 2.55 8.57 -5.41
N ILE A 92 1.70 8.36 -6.43
CA ILE A 92 1.91 8.89 -7.78
C ILE A 92 2.03 10.43 -7.76
N ASN A 93 1.38 11.10 -6.80
CA ASN A 93 1.43 12.56 -6.68
C ASN A 93 2.85 13.08 -6.40
N ASN A 94 3.75 12.25 -5.86
CA ASN A 94 5.14 12.63 -5.55
C ASN A 94 5.99 12.87 -6.81
N PHE A 95 5.50 12.50 -7.99
CA PHE A 95 6.16 12.78 -9.28
C PHE A 95 5.78 14.14 -9.87
N PHE A 96 5.01 14.94 -9.13
CA PHE A 96 4.73 16.34 -9.41
C PHE A 96 5.16 17.17 -8.20
N SER A 97 5.52 18.44 -8.42
CA SER A 97 5.59 19.37 -7.29
C SER A 97 4.18 19.57 -6.70
N LEU A 98 4.12 19.83 -5.39
CA LEU A 98 2.84 20.09 -4.71
C LEU A 98 2.08 21.28 -5.35
N GLU A 99 2.82 22.28 -5.84
CA GLU A 99 2.24 23.42 -6.56
C GLU A 99 1.62 22.99 -7.89
N GLU A 100 2.33 22.20 -8.71
CA GLU A 100 1.80 21.69 -9.98
C GLU A 100 0.56 20.83 -9.77
N ALA A 101 0.58 19.93 -8.78
CA ALA A 101 -0.56 19.08 -8.44
C ALA A 101 -1.78 19.94 -8.05
N ARG A 102 -1.58 20.94 -7.20
CA ARG A 102 -2.64 21.87 -6.77
C ARG A 102 -3.20 22.67 -7.95
N LEU A 103 -2.33 23.24 -8.78
CA LEU A 103 -2.72 24.06 -9.95
C LEU A 103 -3.55 23.25 -10.96
N ARG A 104 -3.24 21.97 -11.16
CA ARG A 104 -3.99 21.10 -12.09
C ARG A 104 -5.44 20.87 -11.66
N VAL A 105 -5.70 20.76 -10.36
CA VAL A 105 -7.04 20.45 -9.83
C VAL A 105 -7.83 21.73 -9.52
N TYR A 106 -7.18 22.71 -8.87
CA TYR A 106 -7.83 23.88 -8.29
C TYR A 106 -7.44 25.20 -8.97
N GLY A 107 -6.49 25.19 -9.90
CA GLY A 107 -5.96 26.42 -10.50
C GLY A 107 -5.40 27.37 -9.44
N GLY A 108 -5.69 28.67 -9.58
CA GLY A 108 -5.21 29.72 -8.66
C GLY A 108 -5.88 29.75 -7.28
N ILE A 109 -6.80 28.84 -6.96
CA ILE A 109 -7.51 28.84 -5.67
C ILE A 109 -6.55 28.52 -4.54
N LYS A 110 -6.48 29.41 -3.54
CA LYS A 110 -5.73 29.19 -2.31
C LYS A 110 -6.49 28.24 -1.40
N LEU A 111 -5.80 27.23 -0.88
CA LEU A 111 -6.35 26.24 0.04
C LEU A 111 -5.85 26.54 1.45
N ASP A 112 -6.70 26.28 2.45
CA ASP A 112 -6.40 26.47 3.88
C ASP A 112 -5.82 25.19 4.53
N TYR A 113 -5.09 24.39 3.76
CA TYR A 113 -4.34 23.26 4.30
C TYR A 113 -2.96 23.13 3.64
N GLU A 114 -2.01 22.61 4.40
CA GLU A 114 -0.65 22.37 3.94
C GLU A 114 -0.50 20.92 3.47
N SER A 115 -0.26 20.75 2.17
CA SER A 115 0.07 19.45 1.58
C SER A 115 1.52 19.11 1.86
N VAL A 116 1.80 17.82 2.03
CA VAL A 116 3.15 17.26 2.16
C VAL A 116 3.34 16.15 1.13
N GLU A 117 4.58 15.68 0.97
CA GLU A 117 4.88 14.50 0.17
C GLU A 117 4.08 13.29 0.70
N VAL A 118 3.48 12.52 -0.22
CA VAL A 118 2.68 11.36 0.15
C VAL A 118 3.58 10.24 0.65
N LYS A 119 3.36 9.79 1.89
CA LYS A 119 4.16 8.72 2.50
C LYS A 119 3.30 7.69 3.23
N PRO A 120 3.77 6.43 3.33
CA PRO A 120 3.15 5.43 4.20
C PRO A 120 3.27 5.86 5.67
N ILE A 121 2.41 5.31 6.53
CA ILE A 121 2.29 5.80 7.91
C ILE A 121 3.53 5.52 8.78
N HIS A 122 4.33 4.51 8.42
CA HIS A 122 5.53 4.13 9.17
C HIS A 122 6.66 5.16 9.09
N GLU A 123 6.60 6.08 8.13
CA GLU A 123 7.54 7.21 8.01
C GLU A 123 7.33 8.26 9.11
N TYR A 124 6.17 8.26 9.78
CA TYR A 124 5.82 9.26 10.81
C TYR A 124 5.68 8.69 12.21
N VAL A 125 5.30 7.42 12.33
CA VAL A 125 5.07 6.74 13.61
C VAL A 125 5.47 5.27 13.55
N ASN A 126 5.82 4.68 14.68
CA ASN A 126 6.06 3.24 14.76
C ASN A 126 4.76 2.45 14.51
N VAL A 127 4.81 1.49 13.59
CA VAL A 127 3.70 0.58 13.25
C VAL A 127 4.01 -0.81 13.83
N ASP A 128 3.05 -1.42 14.51
CA ASP A 128 3.23 -2.72 15.16
C ASP A 128 3.03 -3.90 14.20
N PHE A 129 2.17 -3.76 13.19
CA PHE A 129 1.86 -4.80 12.21
C PHE A 129 1.24 -4.24 10.94
N TYR A 130 1.24 -5.04 9.87
CA TYR A 130 0.78 -4.63 8.55
C TYR A 130 -0.30 -5.59 8.04
N ILE A 131 -1.35 -5.02 7.46
CA ILE A 131 -2.42 -5.73 6.76
C ILE A 131 -2.42 -5.24 5.31
N PRO A 132 -1.56 -5.79 4.44
CA PRO A 132 -1.42 -5.32 3.05
C PRO A 132 -2.66 -5.65 2.20
N GLY A 133 -2.77 -4.96 1.06
CA GLY A 133 -3.79 -5.20 0.03
C GLY A 133 -4.63 -3.96 -0.29
N CYS A 134 -5.14 -3.91 -1.53
CA CYS A 134 -5.97 -2.82 -2.03
C CYS A 134 -7.31 -3.34 -2.61
N PRO A 135 -8.30 -3.68 -1.75
CA PRO A 135 -8.20 -3.77 -0.29
C PRO A 135 -7.56 -5.11 0.16
N PHE A 136 -7.42 -5.27 1.47
CA PHE A 136 -6.91 -6.47 2.12
C PHE A 136 -7.82 -7.69 1.92
N ASP A 137 -7.28 -8.88 2.17
CA ASP A 137 -8.04 -10.13 2.24
C ASP A 137 -8.74 -10.28 3.61
N ARG A 138 -10.05 -10.60 3.58
CA ARG A 138 -10.89 -10.65 4.78
C ARG A 138 -10.41 -11.69 5.79
N ALA A 139 -10.11 -12.90 5.32
CA ALA A 139 -9.65 -13.99 6.18
C ALA A 139 -8.30 -13.63 6.81
N PHE A 140 -7.41 -12.98 6.06
CA PHE A 140 -6.13 -12.50 6.58
C PHE A 140 -6.32 -11.47 7.72
N LEU A 141 -7.22 -10.49 7.57
CA LEU A 141 -7.50 -9.55 8.67
C LEU A 141 -8.08 -10.27 9.89
N VAL A 142 -9.10 -11.12 9.70
CA VAL A 142 -9.77 -11.84 10.79
C VAL A 142 -8.77 -12.70 11.57
N GLU A 143 -7.89 -13.42 10.87
CA GLU A 143 -6.86 -14.25 11.50
C GLU A 143 -5.86 -13.41 12.30
N ASN A 144 -5.45 -12.26 11.78
CA ASN A 144 -4.57 -11.34 12.51
C ASN A 144 -5.24 -10.77 13.76
N LEU A 145 -6.52 -10.40 13.70
CA LEU A 145 -7.27 -9.94 14.87
C LEU A 145 -7.46 -11.05 15.90
N LYS A 146 -7.68 -12.30 15.48
CA LYS A 146 -7.70 -13.49 16.36
C LYS A 146 -6.34 -13.67 17.06
N ASN A 147 -5.24 -13.56 16.32
CA ASN A 147 -3.89 -13.65 16.90
C ASN A 147 -3.66 -12.56 17.96
N LEU A 148 -4.08 -11.32 17.69
CA LEU A 148 -4.00 -10.24 18.67
C LEU A 148 -4.82 -10.53 19.94
N LEU A 149 -6.04 -11.06 19.82
CA LEU A 149 -6.86 -11.47 20.96
C LEU A 149 -6.19 -12.54 21.83
N MET A 150 -5.39 -13.42 21.21
CA MET A 150 -4.64 -14.48 21.88
C MET A 150 -3.29 -14.02 22.42
N GLY A 151 -2.93 -12.74 22.27
CA GLY A 151 -1.60 -12.22 22.63
C GLY A 151 -0.47 -12.72 21.74
N LYS A 152 -0.80 -13.29 20.57
CA LYS A 152 0.17 -13.72 19.55
C LYS A 152 0.54 -12.54 18.65
N ARG A 153 1.68 -12.68 17.97
CA ARG A 153 2.06 -11.74 16.92
C ARG A 153 1.15 -11.93 15.69
N PRO A 154 0.77 -10.83 15.01
CA PRO A 154 0.20 -10.87 13.67
C PRO A 154 1.06 -11.70 12.70
N LEU A 155 0.40 -12.31 11.72
CA LEU A 155 1.03 -13.07 10.66
C LEU A 155 1.85 -12.14 9.76
N GLU A 156 3.07 -12.55 9.46
CA GLU A 156 3.90 -11.92 8.44
C GLU A 156 3.83 -12.72 7.15
N ILE A 157 3.79 -12.02 6.02
CA ILE A 157 3.82 -12.63 4.69
C ILE A 157 5.25 -12.51 4.16
N ASP A 158 5.91 -13.64 4.02
CA ASP A 158 7.31 -13.75 3.58
C ASP A 158 7.45 -14.29 2.15
N TYR A 159 6.34 -14.52 1.46
CA TYR A 159 6.31 -15.01 0.09
C TYR A 159 5.65 -14.01 -0.87
N ASN A 160 5.99 -14.10 -2.16
CA ASN A 160 5.38 -13.32 -3.22
C ASN A 160 4.13 -13.99 -3.83
N VAL A 161 3.41 -13.28 -4.71
CA VAL A 161 2.18 -13.79 -5.35
C VAL A 161 2.41 -15.08 -6.14
N CYS A 162 3.61 -15.32 -6.68
CA CYS A 162 3.89 -16.52 -7.45
C CYS A 162 3.68 -17.81 -6.64
N SER A 163 3.90 -17.79 -5.32
CA SER A 163 3.63 -18.94 -4.44
C SER A 163 2.14 -19.32 -4.46
N ASN A 164 1.24 -18.36 -4.22
CA ASN A 164 -0.21 -18.64 -4.32
C ASN A 164 -0.65 -18.95 -5.74
N CYS A 165 -0.03 -18.31 -6.73
CA CYS A 165 -0.35 -18.49 -8.15
C CYS A 165 -0.08 -19.93 -8.61
N LYS A 166 1.09 -20.48 -8.24
CA LYS A 166 1.47 -21.87 -8.52
C LYS A 166 0.59 -22.88 -7.79
N LEU A 167 0.26 -22.62 -6.52
CA LEU A 167 -0.64 -23.48 -5.73
C LEU A 167 -2.05 -23.57 -6.33
N ARG A 168 -2.46 -22.58 -7.11
CA ARG A 168 -3.73 -22.58 -7.85
C ARG A 168 -3.62 -23.07 -9.30
N GLU A 169 -2.46 -23.60 -9.69
CA GLU A 169 -2.21 -24.14 -11.03
C GLU A 169 -2.47 -23.13 -12.17
N ASN A 170 -2.33 -21.83 -11.86
CA ASN A 170 -2.52 -20.78 -12.86
C ASN A 170 -1.40 -20.81 -13.90
N LYS A 171 -1.75 -20.58 -15.17
CA LYS A 171 -0.77 -20.42 -16.24
C LYS A 171 0.08 -19.17 -16.00
N CYS A 172 1.38 -19.29 -16.21
CA CYS A 172 2.30 -18.18 -16.02
C CYS A 172 2.16 -17.15 -17.16
N PHE A 173 1.76 -15.93 -16.81
CA PHE A 173 1.68 -14.81 -17.75
C PHE A 173 3.04 -14.43 -18.33
N LEU A 174 4.11 -14.50 -17.54
CA LEU A 174 5.47 -14.17 -17.99
C LEU A 174 5.99 -15.16 -19.04
N ASP A 175 5.53 -16.42 -19.00
CA ASP A 175 5.86 -17.43 -20.03
C ASP A 175 5.08 -17.18 -21.32
N SER A 176 3.92 -16.53 -21.22
CA SER A 176 3.09 -16.12 -22.36
C SER A 176 3.41 -14.71 -22.88
N ASN A 177 4.56 -14.15 -22.50
CA ASN A 177 5.00 -12.80 -22.83
C ASN A 177 4.01 -11.68 -22.40
N ILE A 178 3.31 -11.87 -21.28
CA ILE A 178 2.39 -10.87 -20.70
C ILE A 178 2.97 -10.37 -19.38
N ALA A 179 3.19 -9.05 -19.28
CA ALA A 179 3.77 -8.41 -18.09
C ALA A 179 2.91 -8.67 -16.85
N CYS A 180 3.55 -9.11 -15.77
CA CYS A 180 2.88 -9.49 -14.53
C CYS A 180 3.76 -9.13 -13.33
N MET A 181 3.23 -8.35 -12.38
CA MET A 181 3.97 -7.88 -11.21
C MET A 181 4.09 -8.92 -10.09
N GLY A 182 3.56 -10.13 -10.29
CA GLY A 182 3.48 -11.17 -9.27
C GLY A 182 4.80 -11.49 -8.55
N PRO A 183 5.96 -11.59 -9.25
CA PRO A 183 7.23 -11.93 -8.62
C PRO A 183 7.73 -10.90 -7.60
N VAL A 184 7.41 -9.61 -7.81
CA VAL A 184 7.86 -8.53 -6.93
C VAL A 184 6.80 -8.15 -5.90
N THR A 185 5.58 -8.71 -5.98
CA THR A 185 4.43 -8.31 -5.16
C THR A 185 4.22 -9.27 -3.99
N MET A 186 3.90 -8.74 -2.81
CA MET A 186 3.57 -9.55 -1.63
C MET A 186 2.39 -10.50 -1.90
N GLY A 187 2.52 -11.75 -1.44
CA GLY A 187 1.47 -12.77 -1.52
C GLY A 187 0.33 -12.54 -0.53
N GLY A 188 -0.59 -13.50 -0.42
CA GLY A 188 -1.72 -13.48 0.52
C GLY A 188 -3.06 -13.14 -0.12
N CYS A 189 -3.07 -12.50 -1.30
CA CYS A 189 -4.28 -12.21 -2.07
C CYS A 189 -4.94 -13.43 -2.74
N GLY A 190 -4.37 -14.63 -2.50
CA GLY A 190 -4.76 -15.86 -3.17
C GLY A 190 -4.48 -15.87 -4.68
N ALA A 191 -3.70 -14.94 -5.24
CA ALA A 191 -3.54 -14.78 -6.68
C ALA A 191 -4.90 -14.69 -7.42
N ILE A 192 -5.82 -13.87 -6.88
CA ILE A 192 -7.17 -13.68 -7.45
C ILE A 192 -7.14 -13.24 -8.92
N CYS A 193 -6.25 -12.29 -9.30
CA CYS A 193 -6.20 -11.81 -10.68
C CYS A 193 -5.77 -12.93 -11.66
N PRO A 194 -4.65 -13.66 -11.42
CA PRO A 194 -4.30 -14.78 -12.29
C PRO A 194 -5.37 -15.85 -12.38
N SER A 195 -6.10 -16.10 -11.28
CA SER A 195 -7.20 -17.08 -11.23
C SER A 195 -8.39 -16.72 -12.13
N VAL A 196 -8.52 -15.45 -12.53
CA VAL A 196 -9.52 -14.96 -13.50
C VAL A 196 -8.88 -14.53 -14.82
N ASN A 197 -7.72 -15.11 -15.15
CA ASN A 197 -6.98 -14.87 -16.39
C ASN A 197 -6.53 -13.40 -16.60
N ARG A 198 -6.14 -12.71 -15.51
CA ARG A 198 -5.54 -11.37 -15.55
C ARG A 198 -4.16 -11.36 -14.85
N PRO A 199 -3.13 -10.69 -15.39
CA PRO A 199 -1.85 -10.58 -14.70
C PRO A 199 -1.98 -9.82 -13.37
N CYS A 200 -1.03 -10.06 -12.47
CA CYS A 200 -0.94 -9.33 -11.22
C CYS A 200 -0.57 -7.86 -11.47
N GLU A 201 -1.28 -6.95 -10.79
CA GLU A 201 -1.12 -5.50 -10.90
C GLU A 201 -0.20 -4.90 -9.83
N GLY A 202 0.23 -5.69 -8.84
CA GLY A 202 1.08 -5.22 -7.76
C GLY A 202 0.38 -4.52 -6.60
N CYS A 203 -0.94 -4.67 -6.48
CA CYS A 203 -1.72 -3.90 -5.53
C CYS A 203 -1.52 -4.24 -4.05
N TRP A 204 -0.76 -5.30 -3.72
CA TRP A 204 -0.38 -5.66 -2.35
C TRP A 204 0.96 -5.06 -1.90
N GLY A 205 1.61 -4.29 -2.78
CA GLY A 205 2.91 -3.66 -2.50
C GLY A 205 4.09 -4.63 -2.64
N PRO A 206 5.32 -4.15 -2.38
CA PRO A 206 6.54 -4.93 -2.53
C PRO A 206 6.54 -6.15 -1.61
N SER A 207 6.94 -7.31 -2.13
CA SER A 207 7.23 -8.49 -1.31
C SER A 207 8.46 -8.26 -0.44
N LYS A 208 8.60 -9.01 0.66
CA LYS A 208 9.80 -8.97 1.50
C LYS A 208 11.07 -9.29 0.71
N GLU A 209 11.00 -10.29 -0.16
CA GLU A 209 12.07 -10.68 -1.07
C GLU A 209 12.50 -9.54 -2.00
N ALA A 210 11.58 -8.64 -2.37
CA ALA A 210 11.91 -7.49 -3.22
C ALA A 210 12.93 -6.54 -2.57
N LYS A 211 13.02 -6.53 -1.22
CA LYS A 211 14.00 -5.75 -0.46
C LYS A 211 15.31 -6.49 -0.23
N GLU A 212 15.23 -7.81 -0.04
CA GLU A 212 16.35 -8.63 0.46
C GLU A 212 17.14 -9.33 -0.65
N SER A 213 16.67 -9.25 -1.90
CA SER A 213 17.26 -9.98 -3.03
C SER A 213 17.28 -9.18 -4.33
N ASP A 214 18.02 -9.68 -5.32
CA ASP A 214 18.05 -9.16 -6.69
C ASP A 214 16.73 -9.36 -7.46
N THR A 215 15.62 -9.67 -6.79
CA THR A 215 14.32 -9.98 -7.41
C THR A 215 13.79 -8.81 -8.24
N ILE A 216 13.88 -7.57 -7.75
CA ILE A 216 13.46 -6.39 -8.52
C ILE A 216 14.26 -6.26 -9.81
N ARG A 217 15.60 -6.29 -9.71
CA ARG A 217 16.51 -6.18 -10.86
C ARG A 217 16.25 -7.26 -11.90
N THR A 218 16.18 -8.52 -11.46
CA THR A 218 15.89 -9.67 -12.34
C THR A 218 14.52 -9.55 -12.99
N HIS A 219 13.53 -9.04 -12.26
CA HIS A 219 12.19 -8.84 -12.79
C HIS A 219 12.16 -7.72 -13.83
N VAL A 220 12.85 -6.61 -13.60
CA VAL A 220 13.04 -5.53 -14.58
C VAL A 220 13.69 -6.06 -15.86
N GLU A 221 14.80 -6.81 -15.75
CA GLU A 221 15.47 -7.42 -16.90
C GLU A 221 14.53 -8.35 -17.69
N LYS A 222 13.70 -9.13 -16.97
CA LYS A 222 12.67 -9.95 -17.60
C LYS A 222 11.65 -9.09 -18.35
N LEU A 223 11.12 -8.02 -17.76
CA LEU A 223 10.17 -7.13 -18.44
C LEU A 223 10.78 -6.46 -19.67
N ARG A 224 12.04 -6.03 -19.60
CA ARG A 224 12.80 -5.50 -20.76
C ARG A 224 12.92 -6.53 -21.88
N SER A 225 13.24 -7.78 -21.54
CA SER A 225 13.34 -8.87 -22.53
C SER A 225 12.00 -9.17 -23.24
N MET A 226 10.89 -8.76 -22.64
CA MET A 226 9.54 -8.90 -23.21
C MET A 226 9.16 -7.72 -24.13
N GLY A 227 10.01 -6.71 -24.23
CA GLY A 227 9.84 -5.53 -25.10
C GLY A 227 9.28 -4.29 -24.41
N LEU A 228 9.17 -4.28 -23.07
CA LEU A 228 8.74 -3.08 -22.34
C LEU A 228 9.91 -2.10 -22.21
N ASP A 229 9.62 -0.81 -22.42
CA ASP A 229 10.58 0.26 -22.16
C ASP A 229 10.64 0.63 -20.66
N ASP A 230 11.66 1.40 -20.29
CA ASP A 230 11.90 1.79 -18.90
C ASP A 230 10.80 2.70 -18.34
N GLU A 231 10.10 3.46 -19.18
CA GLU A 231 8.98 4.30 -18.75
C GLU A 231 7.78 3.42 -18.34
N GLU A 232 7.40 2.46 -19.18
CA GLU A 232 6.32 1.52 -18.88
C GLU A 232 6.62 0.69 -17.63
N ILE A 233 7.87 0.22 -17.49
CA ILE A 233 8.32 -0.49 -16.29
C ILE A 233 8.18 0.41 -15.07
N SER A 234 8.71 1.64 -15.13
CA SER A 234 8.64 2.59 -14.01
C SER A 234 7.19 2.87 -13.59
N LEU A 235 6.28 3.07 -14.54
CA LEU A 235 4.86 3.30 -14.28
C LEU A 235 4.19 2.11 -13.55
N ARG A 236 4.57 0.88 -13.89
CA ARG A 236 4.07 -0.32 -13.20
C ARG A 236 4.52 -0.37 -11.73
N PHE A 237 5.78 -0.03 -11.46
CA PHE A 237 6.30 0.04 -10.09
C PHE A 237 5.72 1.23 -9.29
N ARG A 238 5.39 2.35 -9.95
CA ARG A 238 4.75 3.51 -9.29
C ARG A 238 3.32 3.23 -8.82
N LYS A 239 2.54 2.47 -9.60
CA LYS A 239 1.07 2.43 -9.51
C LYS A 239 0.50 2.25 -8.10
N TYR A 240 1.08 1.39 -7.27
CA TYR A 240 0.57 1.09 -5.92
C TYR A 240 1.59 1.29 -4.79
N ALA A 241 2.85 1.57 -5.13
CA ALA A 241 3.93 1.60 -4.15
C ALA A 241 5.04 2.60 -4.54
N ALA A 242 4.65 3.68 -5.22
CA ALA A 242 5.55 4.79 -5.57
C ALA A 242 6.34 5.36 -4.39
N ALA A 243 5.73 5.41 -3.20
CA ALA A 243 6.36 5.93 -1.99
C ALA A 243 7.02 4.84 -1.13
N SER A 244 7.12 3.59 -1.62
CA SER A 244 7.87 2.53 -0.94
C SER A 244 9.35 2.68 -1.22
N GLU A 245 10.18 2.41 -0.21
CA GLU A 245 11.64 2.45 -0.38
C GLU A 245 12.11 1.35 -1.33
N GLU A 246 11.45 0.18 -1.29
CA GLU A 246 11.79 -0.99 -2.11
C GLU A 246 11.69 -0.68 -3.61
N TYR A 247 10.66 0.07 -4.04
CA TYR A 247 10.47 0.37 -5.46
C TYR A 247 11.05 1.70 -5.89
N LYS A 248 11.59 2.52 -4.97
CA LYS A 248 11.98 3.90 -5.21
C LYS A 248 12.96 4.09 -6.38
N GLU A 249 13.93 3.19 -6.54
CA GLU A 249 14.91 3.27 -7.63
C GLU A 249 14.23 3.05 -8.99
N VAL A 250 13.47 1.97 -9.15
CA VAL A 250 12.78 1.65 -10.41
C VAL A 250 11.64 2.64 -10.68
N ALA A 251 10.88 3.00 -9.64
CA ALA A 251 9.83 4.00 -9.72
C ALA A 251 10.39 5.39 -10.03
N GLY A 252 11.58 5.75 -9.58
CA GLY A 252 12.25 7.01 -9.92
C GLY A 252 12.65 7.14 -11.40
N GLY A 253 12.49 6.07 -12.18
CA GLY A 253 13.16 5.88 -13.46
C GLY A 253 14.51 5.24 -13.20
N ILE A 254 14.80 4.13 -13.88
CA ILE A 254 16.12 3.48 -13.83
C ILE A 254 17.10 4.45 -14.47
N LYS A 255 17.78 5.27 -13.65
CA LYS A 255 19.01 5.90 -14.08
C LYS A 255 20.01 4.77 -14.20
N GLU A 256 20.13 4.18 -15.38
CA GLU A 256 21.26 3.33 -15.66
C GLU A 256 22.51 4.10 -15.22
N LYS A 257 23.30 3.49 -14.32
CA LYS A 257 24.70 3.86 -14.16
C LYS A 257 25.42 3.46 -15.46
N SER A 258 25.07 4.11 -16.56
CA SER A 258 25.89 4.18 -17.76
C SER A 258 26.72 5.45 -17.61
N SER A 259 27.97 5.24 -17.20
CA SER A 259 29.07 6.14 -17.48
C SER A 259 28.96 6.74 -18.89
N GLU A 260 28.96 8.07 -18.94
CA GLU A 260 29.25 8.94 -20.09
C GLU A 260 28.25 8.96 -21.27
N LEU A 261 28.05 10.17 -21.81
CA LEU A 261 27.26 10.57 -23.00
C LEU A 261 25.74 10.71 -22.73
N ASN A 262 25.07 11.87 -22.86
CA ASN A 262 25.29 13.01 -23.73
C ASN A 262 24.88 14.33 -23.05
N LYS A 263 25.82 15.28 -23.03
CA LYS A 263 25.50 16.70 -23.17
C LYS A 263 24.94 16.86 -24.58
N ASN A 264 23.64 17.06 -24.74
CA ASN A 264 23.01 17.91 -25.76
C ASN A 264 21.52 17.58 -25.84
N ASP A 265 20.73 18.22 -24.99
CA ASP A 265 19.37 18.58 -25.39
C ASP A 265 18.98 19.94 -24.78
N LYS A 266 19.69 20.97 -25.24
CA LYS A 266 19.17 22.32 -25.31
C LYS A 266 18.86 22.57 -26.78
N LEU A 267 17.64 22.27 -27.22
CA LEU A 267 16.92 22.96 -28.30
C LEU A 267 15.69 22.14 -28.70
N ARG A 268 14.52 22.49 -28.14
CA ARG A 268 13.28 22.58 -28.92
C ARG A 268 12.24 23.39 -28.12
N ARG A 269 12.01 24.59 -28.68
CA ARG A 269 10.76 25.35 -28.55
C ARG A 269 9.65 24.63 -29.31
#